data_AF-A0A956MMC0-F1
#
_entry.id   AF-A0A956MMC0-F1
#
_cell.length_a   1.000
_cell.length_b   1.000
_cell.length_c   1.000
_cell.angle_alpha   90.00
_cell.angle_beta   90.00
_cell.angle_gamma   90.00
#
_symmetry.space_group_name_H-M   'P 1'
#
loop_
_entity.id
_entity.type
_entity.pdbx_description
1 polymer ?
#
loop_
_entity_poly.entity_id
_entity_poly.type
_entity_poly.pdbx_seq_one_letter_code
_entity_poly.pdbx_strand_id
1 'polypeptide(L)'
;MTTDPPRPRARRLEPLSRALGALVALGGGLVLVAWFADLPVLRAPFPGVASMKANTALGFVLSGSALVAVGARPRFRAALVATLAGAVVLLALLTVSQDVLGTTLGLDELLV
;
A
#
# COMPACT_ATOMS: atom_id res chain seq x y z
N MET A 1 11.12 -28.86 9.65
CA MET A 1 10.21 -27.74 9.28
C MET A 1 9.70 -27.13 10.58
N THR A 2 10.48 -26.23 11.16
CA THR A 2 10.29 -25.71 12.53
C THR A 2 9.23 -24.61 12.52
N THR A 3 7.99 -24.94 12.90
CA THR A 3 7.00 -23.95 13.31
C THR A 3 7.38 -23.46 14.70
N ASP A 4 8.27 -22.46 14.75
CA ASP A 4 8.59 -21.75 15.98
C ASP A 4 7.27 -21.17 16.53
N PRO A 5 6.85 -21.49 17.77
CA PRO A 5 5.60 -20.97 18.32
C PRO A 5 5.65 -19.44 18.31
N PRO A 6 4.59 -18.75 17.84
CA PRO A 6 4.60 -17.30 17.77
C PRO A 6 4.86 -16.74 19.17
N ARG A 7 5.98 -16.00 19.31
CA ARG A 7 6.39 -15.36 20.57
C ARG A 7 5.18 -14.62 21.17
N PRO A 8 4.90 -14.73 22.48
CA PRO A 8 3.64 -14.27 23.10
C PRO A 8 3.31 -12.78 22.87
N ARG A 9 4.30 -11.95 22.50
CA ARG A 9 4.13 -10.55 22.08
C ARG A 9 3.49 -10.38 20.70
N ALA A 10 3.78 -11.27 19.74
CA ALA A 10 3.27 -11.20 18.38
C ALA A 10 1.73 -11.39 18.32
N ARG A 11 1.19 -12.24 19.20
CA ARG A 11 -0.27 -12.50 19.30
C ARG A 11 -1.07 -11.31 19.82
N ARG A 12 -0.49 -10.47 20.68
CA ARG A 12 -1.17 -9.28 21.25
C ARG A 12 -1.21 -8.11 20.28
N LEU A 13 -0.22 -8.01 19.39
CA LEU A 13 -0.11 -6.92 18.42
C LEU A 13 -0.81 -7.22 17.09
N GLU A 14 -1.20 -8.47 16.85
CA GLU A 14 -1.89 -8.89 15.64
C GLU A 14 -3.20 -8.12 15.32
N PRO A 15 -4.14 -7.92 16.28
CA PRO A 15 -5.34 -7.14 16.00
C PRO A 15 -5.02 -5.65 15.75
N LEU A 16 -4.05 -5.08 16.46
CA LEU A 16 -3.60 -3.70 16.27
C LEU A 16 -2.96 -3.52 14.88
N SER A 17 -2.08 -4.46 14.50
CA SER A 17 -1.42 -4.49 13.21
C SER A 17 -2.43 -4.56 12.06
N ARG A 18 -3.47 -5.40 12.20
CA ARG A 18 -4.57 -5.46 11.24
C ARG A 18 -5.37 -4.17 11.16
N ALA A 19 -5.70 -3.57 12.30
CA ALA A 19 -6.46 -2.32 12.35
C ALA A 19 -5.68 -1.19 11.67
N LEU A 20 -4.39 -1.06 11.98
CA LEU A 20 -3.51 -0.09 11.34
C LEU A 20 -3.32 -0.38 9.85
N GLY A 21 -3.16 -1.65 9.46
CA GLY A 21 -3.07 -2.06 8.06
C GLY A 21 -4.33 -1.74 7.26
N ALA A 22 -5.50 -2.00 7.83
CA ALA A 22 -6.77 -1.66 7.23
C ALA A 22 -6.92 -0.13 7.08
N LEU A 23 -6.53 0.64 8.11
CA LEU A 23 -6.55 2.10 8.06
C LEU A 23 -5.65 2.64 6.92
N VAL A 24 -4.43 2.12 6.81
CA VAL A 24 -3.48 2.51 5.76
C VAL A 24 -4.02 2.14 4.37
N ALA A 25 -4.60 0.94 4.23
CA ALA A 25 -5.17 0.51 2.96
C ALA A 25 -6.38 1.36 2.55
N LEU A 26 -7.27 1.66 3.49
CA LEU A 26 -8.43 2.53 3.25
C LEU A 26 -8.00 3.96 2.91
N GLY A 27 -6.99 4.49 3.59
CA GLY A 27 -6.43 5.81 3.29
C GLY A 27 -5.87 5.89 1.87
N GLY A 28 -5.06 4.91 1.47
CA GLY A 28 -4.57 4.80 0.09
C GLY A 28 -5.72 4.65 -0.93
N GLY A 29 -6.72 3.82 -0.63
CA GLY A 29 -7.89 3.64 -1.50
C GLY A 29 -8.71 4.93 -1.67
N LEU A 30 -8.89 5.69 -0.59
CA LEU A 30 -9.59 6.97 -0.63
C LEU A 30 -8.85 8.00 -1.51
N VAL A 31 -7.52 8.04 -1.43
CA VAL A 31 -6.70 8.90 -2.30
C VAL A 31 -6.79 8.46 -3.76
N LEU A 32 -6.88 7.15 -4.05
CA LEU A 32 -7.12 6.67 -5.42
C LEU A 32 -8.50 7.09 -5.94
N VAL A 33 -9.54 7.00 -5.11
CA VAL A 33 -10.87 7.51 -5.47
C VAL A 33 -10.82 9.02 -5.72
N ALA A 34 -10.07 9.76 -4.91
CA ALA A 34 -9.85 11.19 -5.13
C ALA A 34 -9.10 11.50 -6.43
N TRP A 35 -8.23 10.59 -6.86
CA TRP A 35 -7.64 10.62 -8.19
C TRP A 35 -8.71 10.43 -9.28
N PHE A 36 -9.54 9.39 -9.22
CA PHE A 36 -10.62 9.18 -10.19
C PHE A 36 -11.71 10.26 -10.21
N ALA A 37 -12.01 10.88 -9.07
CA ALA A 37 -13.08 11.88 -8.92
C ALA A 37 -12.58 13.33 -9.11
N ASP A 38 -11.30 13.51 -9.43
CA ASP A 38 -10.60 14.79 -9.50
C ASP A 38 -10.86 15.71 -8.30
N LEU A 39 -10.71 15.14 -7.08
CA LEU A 39 -10.94 15.82 -5.80
C LEU A 39 -9.61 16.22 -5.15
N PRO A 40 -9.09 17.44 -5.42
CA PRO A 40 -7.78 17.89 -4.91
C PRO A 40 -7.71 17.95 -3.38
N VAL A 41 -8.82 18.20 -2.69
CA VAL A 41 -8.90 18.22 -1.20
C VAL A 41 -8.48 16.88 -0.58
N LEU A 42 -8.76 15.76 -1.24
CA LEU A 42 -8.39 14.45 -0.72
C LEU A 42 -6.97 14.05 -1.11
N ARG A 43 -6.40 14.64 -2.17
CA ARG A 43 -5.00 14.44 -2.58
C ARG A 43 -4.04 15.32 -1.76
N ALA A 44 -4.47 16.52 -1.37
CA ALA A 44 -3.73 17.48 -0.56
C ALA A 44 -4.68 18.14 0.47
N PRO A 45 -4.95 17.47 1.62
CA PRO A 45 -5.91 17.96 2.60
C PRO A 45 -5.48 19.23 3.34
N PHE A 46 -4.21 19.62 3.23
CA PHE A 46 -3.67 20.80 3.88
C PHE A 46 -2.98 21.73 2.87
N PRO A 47 -3.11 23.06 3.01
CA PRO A 47 -2.34 24.00 2.21
C PRO A 47 -0.83 23.80 2.43
N GLY A 48 -0.05 23.75 1.35
CA GLY A 48 1.40 23.64 1.42
C GLY A 48 1.97 22.22 1.57
N VAL A 49 1.13 21.18 1.62
CA VAL A 49 1.61 19.78 1.52
C VAL A 49 1.56 19.31 0.08
N ALA A 50 2.57 18.53 -0.33
CA ALA A 50 2.60 17.94 -1.65
C ALA A 50 1.39 17.02 -1.85
N SER A 51 0.74 17.14 -3.02
CA SER A 51 -0.35 16.27 -3.42
C SER A 51 0.14 14.82 -3.49
N MET A 52 -0.56 13.92 -2.79
CA MET A 52 -0.20 12.51 -2.77
C MET A 52 -0.45 11.89 -4.15
N LYS A 53 0.62 11.41 -4.79
CA LYS A 53 0.57 10.80 -6.12
C LYS A 53 -0.15 9.44 -6.10
N ALA A 54 -0.75 9.05 -7.22
CA ALA A 54 -1.54 7.83 -7.36
C ALA A 54 -0.73 6.55 -7.06
N ASN A 55 0.53 6.49 -7.49
CA ASN A 55 1.46 5.39 -7.19
C ASN A 55 1.73 5.21 -5.68
N THR A 56 1.83 6.31 -4.94
CA THR A 56 2.02 6.30 -3.48
C THR A 56 0.76 5.74 -2.80
N ALA A 57 -0.41 6.11 -3.33
CA ALA A 57 -1.69 5.64 -2.83
C ALA A 57 -1.87 4.13 -3.05
N LEU A 58 -1.49 3.62 -4.22
CA LEU A 58 -1.39 2.18 -4.50
C LEU A 58 -0.41 1.48 -3.54
N GLY A 59 0.75 2.08 -3.28
CA GLY A 59 1.72 1.56 -2.31
C GLY A 59 1.14 1.37 -0.91
N PHE A 60 0.35 2.33 -0.42
CA PHE A 60 -0.37 2.20 0.85
C PHE A 60 -1.47 1.13 0.82
N VAL A 61 -2.26 1.04 -0.26
CA VAL A 61 -3.27 -0.03 -0.42
C VAL A 61 -2.62 -1.40 -0.29
N LEU A 62 -1.53 -1.63 -1.02
CA LEU A 62 -0.86 -2.93 -1.04
C LEU A 62 -0.17 -3.25 0.30
N SER A 63 0.53 -2.27 0.88
CA SER A 63 1.23 -2.44 2.17
C SER A 63 0.25 -2.69 3.31
N GLY A 64 -0.84 -1.93 3.36
CA GLY A 64 -1.91 -2.13 4.35
C GLY A 64 -2.61 -3.48 4.18
N SER A 65 -2.88 -3.89 2.94
CA SER A 65 -3.46 -5.20 2.62
C SER A 65 -2.54 -6.35 3.03
N ALA A 66 -1.23 -6.22 2.82
CA ALA A 66 -0.24 -7.20 3.26
C ALA A 66 -0.24 -7.34 4.79
N LEU A 67 -0.36 -6.22 5.51
CA LEU A 67 -0.41 -6.20 6.98
C LEU A 67 -1.70 -6.85 7.52
N VAL A 68 -2.84 -6.65 6.87
CA VAL A 68 -4.10 -7.34 7.19
C VAL A 68 -4.00 -8.85 6.93
N ALA A 69 -3.31 -9.23 5.86
CA ALA A 69 -3.12 -10.63 5.46
C ALA A 69 -2.20 -11.43 6.39
N VAL A 70 -1.42 -10.79 7.28
CA VAL A 70 -0.52 -11.47 8.23
C VAL A 70 -1.28 -12.44 9.16
N GLY A 71 -2.56 -12.18 9.46
CA GLY A 71 -3.36 -13.11 10.24
C GLY A 71 -4.30 -14.02 9.42
N ALA A 72 -4.22 -13.98 8.08
CA ALA A 72 -5.02 -14.86 7.22
C ALA A 72 -4.58 -16.33 7.34
N ARG A 73 -5.48 -17.26 6.97
CA ARG A 73 -5.25 -18.71 7.13
C ARG A 73 -3.93 -19.16 6.45
N PRO A 74 -3.18 -20.09 7.09
CA PRO A 74 -1.81 -20.41 6.71
C PRO A 74 -1.65 -20.94 5.27
N ARG A 75 -2.70 -21.55 4.71
CA ARG A 75 -2.68 -22.16 3.36
C ARG A 75 -2.41 -21.16 2.23
N PHE A 76 -2.92 -19.94 2.32
CA PHE A 76 -2.83 -18.94 1.23
C PHE A 76 -2.07 -17.67 1.63
N ARG A 77 -1.72 -17.53 2.91
CA ARG A 77 -1.05 -16.35 3.45
C ARG A 77 0.29 -16.07 2.77
N ALA A 78 1.14 -17.08 2.57
CA ALA A 78 2.47 -16.87 1.99
C ALA A 78 2.41 -16.41 0.52
N ALA A 79 1.55 -17.05 -0.28
CA ALA A 79 1.36 -16.67 -1.69
C ALA A 79 0.75 -15.27 -1.81
N LEU A 80 -0.30 -14.95 -1.05
CA LEU A 80 -0.94 -13.63 -1.08
C LEU A 80 0.02 -12.52 -0.65
N VAL A 81 0.79 -12.72 0.42
CA VAL A 81 1.78 -11.74 0.88
C VAL A 81 2.89 -11.58 -0.16
N ALA A 82 3.38 -12.67 -0.76
CA ALA A 82 4.40 -12.61 -1.80
C ALA A 82 3.91 -11.88 -3.06
N THR A 83 2.66 -12.11 -3.48
CA THR A 83 2.06 -11.42 -4.63
C THR A 83 1.88 -9.93 -4.34
N LEU A 84 1.37 -9.56 -3.17
CA LEU A 84 1.21 -8.16 -2.77
C LEU A 84 2.57 -7.45 -2.67
N ALA A 85 3.56 -8.09 -2.04
CA ALA A 85 4.91 -7.55 -1.94
C ALA A 85 5.58 -7.41 -3.32
N GLY A 86 5.40 -8.40 -4.20
CA GLY A 86 5.87 -8.34 -5.58
C GLY A 86 5.25 -7.19 -6.36
N ALA A 87 3.95 -6.95 -6.20
CA ALA A 87 3.26 -5.82 -6.81
C ALA A 87 3.79 -4.47 -6.29
N VAL A 88 4.08 -4.36 -4.98
CA VAL A 88 4.70 -3.16 -4.40
C VAL A 88 6.08 -2.92 -4.99
N VAL A 89 6.93 -3.95 -5.03
CA VAL A 89 8.30 -3.84 -5.56
C VAL A 89 8.25 -3.45 -7.04
N LEU A 90 7.36 -4.04 -7.82
CA LEU A 90 7.22 -3.71 -9.23
C LEU A 90 6.77 -2.25 -9.43
N LEU A 91 5.78 -1.79 -8.67
CA LEU A 91 5.32 -0.40 -8.70
C LEU A 91 6.43 0.58 -8.30
N ALA A 92 7.19 0.25 -7.24
CA ALA A 92 8.30 1.06 -6.79
C ALA A 92 9.42 1.11 -7.84
N LEU A 93 9.77 -0.03 -8.45
CA LEU A 93 10.81 -0.10 -9.48
C LEU A 93 10.40 0.70 -10.72
N LEU A 94 9.13 0.63 -11.11
CA LEU A 94 8.59 1.35 -12.25
C LEU A 94 8.56 2.86 -11.99
N THR A 95 8.22 3.27 -10.76
CA THR A 95 8.27 4.68 -10.33
C THR A 95 9.70 5.20 -10.33
N VAL A 96 10.65 4.49 -9.74
CA VAL A 96 12.06 4.90 -9.70
C VAL A 96 12.66 4.96 -11.11
N SER A 97 12.29 4.02 -11.98
CA SER A 97 12.74 4.04 -13.38
C SER A 97 12.28 5.31 -14.09
N GLN A 98 11.05 5.79 -13.83
CA GLN A 98 10.54 7.03 -14.42
C GLN A 98 11.32 8.25 -13.97
N ASP A 99 11.57 8.36 -12.66
CA ASP A 99 12.31 9.47 -12.08
C ASP A 99 13.75 9.52 -12.64
N VAL A 100 14.40 8.36 -12.78
CA VAL A 100 15.79 8.27 -13.28
C VAL A 100 15.88 8.51 -14.79
N LEU A 101 14.94 7.98 -15.57
CA LEU A 101 14.92 8.14 -17.03
C LEU A 101 14.30 9.46 -17.49
N GLY A 102 13.73 10.26 -16.58
CA GLY A 102 13.03 11.52 -16.89
C GLY A 102 11.83 11.32 -17.83
N THR A 103 11.31 10.09 -17.92
CA THR A 103 10.20 9.73 -18.79
C THR A 103 8.92 9.78 -17.98
N THR A 104 8.05 10.74 -18.30
CA THR A 104 6.67 10.79 -17.81
C THR A 104 5.86 9.69 -18.49
N LEU A 105 6.01 8.46 -17.98
CA LEU A 105 5.15 7.32 -18.32
C LEU A 105 3.70 7.50 -17.83
N GLY A 106 3.38 8.68 -17.28
CA GLY A 106 2.07 9.03 -16.78
C GLY A 106 1.66 8.25 -15.54
N LEU A 107 2.49 7.40 -14.90
CA LEU A 107 2.03 6.68 -13.69
C LEU A 107 1.76 7.60 -12.49
N ASP A 108 2.44 8.75 -12.45
CA ASP A 108 2.19 9.82 -11.49
C ASP A 108 0.87 10.57 -11.76
N GLU A 109 0.36 10.50 -12.99
CA GLU A 109 -0.83 11.19 -13.51
C GLU A 109 -1.81 10.23 -14.21
N LEU A 110 -1.77 8.91 -13.96
CA LEU A 110 -2.43 7.92 -14.84
C LEU A 110 -3.96 7.96 -14.71
N LEU A 111 -4.45 8.84 -13.86
CA LEU A 111 -5.83 9.15 -13.60
C LEU A 111 -5.97 10.69 -13.69
N VAL A 112 -5.66 11.25 -14.86
CA VAL A 112 -6.00 12.65 -15.20
C VAL A 112 -7.48 12.91 -14.90
#